data_AF-A0A1F9AF55-F1
#
_entry.id   AF-A0A1F9AF55-F1
#
_cell.length_a   1.000
_cell.length_b   1.000
_cell.length_c   1.000
_cell.angle_alpha   90.00
_cell.angle_beta   90.00
_cell.angle_gamma   90.00
#
_symmetry.space_group_name_H-M   'P 1'
#
loop_
_entity.id
_entity.type
_entity.pdbx_description
1 polymer ?
#
loop_
_entity_poly.entity_id
_entity_poly.type
_entity_poly.pdbx_seq_one_letter_code
_entity_poly.pdbx_strand_id
1 'polypeptide(L)'
;MLDGEPLGVVEMIPREGFYDYRAKYQKGETEYRAPAELPAEMAGIIRELSQRAFQALGCRGGARVDLRLHPERGPFVLEVNTIPGMTELSLLPKSAAVMGIGFEELVERMLRSAENT
;
A
#
# COMPACT_ATOMS: atom_id res chain seq x y z
N MET A 1 0.96 0.81 -5.15
CA MET A 1 0.89 0.95 -6.61
C MET A 1 2.16 1.64 -7.09
N LEU A 2 2.71 1.19 -8.21
CA LEU A 2 3.81 1.88 -8.90
C LEU A 2 3.48 1.83 -10.39
N ASP A 3 3.27 2.99 -11.01
CA ASP A 3 2.99 3.12 -12.45
C ASP A 3 1.81 2.26 -12.94
N GLY A 4 0.72 2.25 -12.16
CA GLY A 4 -0.48 1.48 -12.49
C GLY A 4 -0.39 -0.01 -12.14
N GLU A 5 0.76 -0.49 -11.68
CA GLU A 5 0.95 -1.88 -11.25
C GLU A 5 0.78 -2.04 -9.72
N PRO A 6 -0.01 -3.04 -9.27
CA PRO A 6 -0.12 -3.36 -7.86
C PRO A 6 1.12 -4.10 -7.35
N LEU A 7 1.75 -3.51 -6.33
CA LEU A 7 2.85 -4.08 -5.54
C LEU A 7 2.32 -5.09 -4.50
N GLY A 8 3.18 -5.58 -3.61
CA GLY A 8 2.80 -6.55 -2.57
C GLY A 8 1.82 -5.97 -1.55
N VAL A 9 0.85 -6.78 -1.13
CA VAL A 9 -0.13 -6.35 -0.10
C VAL A 9 0.55 -6.37 1.26
N VAL A 10 0.39 -5.26 2.00
CA VAL A 10 0.87 -5.11 3.38
C VAL A 10 -0.35 -4.99 4.28
N GLU A 11 -0.45 -5.87 5.28
CA GLU A 11 -1.51 -5.80 6.29
C GLU A 11 -1.04 -4.97 7.48
N MET A 12 -1.92 -4.11 7.98
CA MET A 12 -1.70 -3.28 9.16
C MET A 12 -2.62 -3.74 10.27
N ILE A 13 -2.04 -4.16 11.38
CA ILE A 13 -2.78 -4.72 12.53
C ILE A 13 -2.47 -3.84 13.74
N PRO A 14 -3.30 -2.81 14.02
CA PRO A 14 -3.17 -2.02 15.25
C PRO A 14 -3.33 -2.95 16.46
N ARG A 15 -2.52 -2.75 17.50
CA ARG A 15 -2.64 -3.54 18.74
C ARG A 15 -3.95 -3.32 19.47
N GLU A 16 -4.43 -2.08 19.46
CA GLU A 16 -5.64 -1.66 20.14
C GLU A 16 -6.46 -0.74 19.23
N GLY A 17 -7.78 -0.88 19.28
CA GLY A 17 -8.70 0.04 18.61
C GLY A 17 -8.53 0.12 17.09
N PHE A 18 -8.55 1.34 16.57
CA PHE A 18 -8.42 1.63 15.14
C PHE A 18 -7.06 2.25 14.84
N TYR A 19 -6.65 2.20 13.57
CA TYR A 19 -5.39 2.82 13.12
C TYR A 19 -5.46 4.35 13.18
N ASP A 20 -5.13 4.89 14.34
CA ASP A 20 -5.11 6.31 14.63
C ASP A 20 -3.69 6.91 14.51
N TYR A 21 -3.54 8.18 14.89
CA TYR A 21 -2.24 8.86 14.85
C TYR A 21 -1.17 8.15 15.71
N ARG A 22 -1.55 7.66 16.89
CA ARG A 22 -0.64 6.97 17.81
C ARG A 22 -0.20 5.64 17.19
N ALA A 23 -1.15 4.86 16.69
CA ALA A 23 -0.90 3.60 15.99
C ALA A 23 0.03 3.77 14.77
N LYS A 24 -0.07 4.93 14.10
CA LYS A 24 0.72 5.26 12.91
C LYS A 24 2.18 5.62 13.20
N TYR A 25 2.45 6.38 14.25
CA TYR A 25 3.78 6.98 14.47
C TYR A 25 4.53 6.44 15.69
N GLN A 26 3.84 5.82 16.65
CA GLN A 26 4.50 5.24 17.81
C GLN A 26 4.96 3.81 17.50
N LYS A 27 6.28 3.59 17.66
CA LYS A 27 6.90 2.29 17.42
C LYS A 27 6.27 1.23 18.31
N GLY A 28 5.86 0.12 17.71
CA GLY A 28 5.30 -1.04 18.41
C GLY A 28 3.77 -1.05 18.52
N GLU A 29 3.07 0.04 18.19
CA GLU A 29 1.60 0.11 18.30
C GLU A 29 0.85 -0.56 17.13
N THR A 30 1.54 -0.82 16.02
CA THR A 30 1.00 -1.52 14.86
C THR A 30 1.96 -2.63 14.42
N GLU A 31 1.43 -3.84 14.29
CA GLU A 31 2.10 -4.95 13.60
C GLU A 31 1.86 -4.80 12.09
N TYR A 32 2.92 -5.04 11.31
CA TYR A 32 2.84 -5.00 9.85
C TYR A 32 3.23 -6.37 9.30
N ARG A 33 2.34 -6.97 8.48
CA ARG A 33 2.62 -8.23 7.77
C ARG A 33 2.85 -7.93 6.30
N ALA A 34 4.05 -8.26 5.82
CA ALA A 34 4.49 -8.01 4.46
C ALA A 34 5.32 -9.22 3.98
N PRO A 35 4.75 -10.13 3.15
CA PRO A 35 3.41 -10.07 2.56
C PRO A 35 2.30 -10.24 3.61
N ALA A 36 1.11 -9.71 3.31
CA ALA A 36 -0.11 -9.98 4.07
C ALA A 36 -0.48 -11.48 4.00
N GLU A 37 -0.97 -12.03 5.10
CA GLU A 37 -1.42 -13.43 5.19
C GLU A 37 -2.89 -13.54 4.79
N LEU A 38 -3.15 -13.51 3.49
CA LEU A 38 -4.51 -13.51 2.93
C LEU A 38 -4.71 -14.69 1.97
N PRO A 39 -5.94 -15.23 1.86
CA PRO A 39 -6.30 -16.13 0.77
C PRO A 39 -5.99 -15.50 -0.59
N ALA A 40 -5.52 -16.31 -1.55
CA ALA A 40 -5.11 -15.81 -2.87
C ALA A 40 -6.23 -15.04 -3.59
N GLU A 41 -7.48 -15.49 -3.43
CA GLU A 41 -8.66 -14.81 -3.97
C GLU A 41 -8.83 -13.40 -3.39
N MET A 42 -8.73 -13.25 -2.06
CA MET A 42 -8.84 -11.95 -1.40
C MET A 42 -7.70 -11.01 -1.79
N ALA A 43 -6.47 -11.53 -1.90
CA ALA A 43 -5.33 -10.77 -2.39
C ALA A 43 -5.57 -10.30 -3.84
N GLY A 44 -6.17 -11.14 -4.69
CA GLY A 44 -6.58 -10.78 -6.05
C GLY A 44 -7.57 -9.62 -6.08
N ILE A 45 -8.63 -9.70 -5.27
CA ILE A 45 -9.65 -8.64 -5.16
C ILE A 45 -9.02 -7.31 -4.70
N ILE A 46 -8.16 -7.35 -3.68
CA ILE A 46 -7.48 -6.15 -3.16
C ILE A 46 -6.60 -5.50 -4.25
N ARG A 47 -5.88 -6.30 -5.03
CA ARG A 47 -5.06 -5.79 -6.13
C ARG A 47 -5.91 -5.16 -7.23
N GLU A 48 -7.02 -5.79 -7.60
CA GLU A 48 -7.96 -5.25 -8.60
C GLU A 48 -8.55 -3.92 -8.13
N LEU A 49 -9.06 -3.85 -6.90
CA LEU A 49 -9.62 -2.61 -6.32
C LEU A 49 -8.57 -1.50 -6.26
N SER A 50 -7.33 -1.84 -5.89
CA SER A 50 -6.22 -0.88 -5.85
C SER A 50 -5.91 -0.31 -7.23
N GLN A 51 -5.87 -1.16 -8.25
CA GLN A 51 -5.60 -0.76 -9.63
C GLN A 51 -6.73 0.12 -10.18
N ARG A 52 -7.99 -0.26 -9.93
CA ARG A 52 -9.16 0.52 -10.33
C ARG A 52 -9.21 1.89 -9.66
N ALA A 53 -8.94 1.97 -8.35
CA ALA A 53 -8.90 3.25 -7.63
C ALA A 53 -7.79 4.17 -8.16
N PHE A 54 -6.60 3.61 -8.38
CA PHE A 54 -5.46 4.34 -8.94
C PHE A 54 -5.77 4.92 -10.33
N GLN A 55 -6.36 4.11 -11.22
CA GLN A 55 -6.75 4.54 -12.57
C GLN A 55 -7.89 5.57 -12.54
N ALA A 56 -8.92 5.35 -11.72
CA ALA A 56 -10.08 6.23 -11.64
C ALA A 56 -9.71 7.65 -11.19
N LEU A 57 -8.67 7.79 -10.37
CA LEU A 57 -8.14 9.08 -9.91
C LEU A 57 -7.04 9.67 -10.81
N GLY A 58 -6.69 8.99 -11.91
CA GLY A 58 -5.62 9.44 -12.82
C GLY A 58 -4.24 9.49 -12.17
N CYS A 59 -4.00 8.67 -11.13
CA CYS A 59 -2.72 8.65 -10.45
C CYS A 59 -1.58 8.19 -11.38
N ARG A 60 -0.37 8.66 -11.10
CA ARG A 60 0.89 8.30 -11.78
C ARG A 60 1.99 8.09 -10.73
N GLY A 61 3.08 7.43 -11.10
CA GLY A 61 4.19 7.17 -10.18
C GLY A 61 3.79 6.25 -9.02
N GLY A 62 4.29 6.55 -7.83
CA GLY A 62 4.02 5.79 -6.61
C GLY A 62 2.85 6.32 -5.81
N ALA A 63 1.86 5.46 -5.50
CA ALA A 63 0.77 5.79 -4.57
C ALA A 63 0.41 4.59 -3.70
N ARG A 64 -0.13 4.86 -2.52
CA ARG A 64 -0.73 3.84 -1.65
C ARG A 64 -2.24 3.89 -1.80
N VAL A 65 -2.87 2.72 -1.94
CA VAL A 65 -4.32 2.58 -1.85
C VAL A 65 -4.60 1.84 -0.56
N ASP A 66 -5.32 2.49 0.35
CA ASP A 66 -5.63 1.91 1.66
C ASP A 66 -7.04 1.31 1.61
N LEU A 67 -7.15 0.05 2.00
CA LEU A 67 -8.40 -0.69 2.02
C LEU A 67 -8.71 -1.17 3.43
N ARG A 68 -9.99 -1.37 3.72
CA ARG A 68 -10.46 -2.07 4.91
C ARG A 68 -11.29 -3.28 4.50
N LEU A 69 -11.07 -4.40 5.18
CA LEU A 69 -11.87 -5.61 5.02
C LEU A 69 -13.01 -5.57 6.04
N HIS A 70 -14.25 -5.58 5.55
CA HIS A 70 -15.44 -5.75 6.40
C HIS A 70 -15.91 -7.20 6.35
N PRO A 71 -16.32 -7.81 7.48
CA PRO A 71 -16.74 -9.22 7.51
C PRO A 71 -17.93 -9.52 6.58
N GLU A 72 -18.88 -8.58 6.45
CA GLU A 72 -20.07 -8.77 5.61
C GLU A 72 -19.99 -8.13 4.22
N ARG A 73 -19.24 -7.02 4.08
CA ARG A 73 -19.24 -6.21 2.84
C ARG A 73 -18.03 -6.50 1.95
N GLY A 74 -17.06 -7.26 2.46
CA GLY A 74 -15.79 -7.47 1.78
C GLY A 74 -14.87 -6.24 1.84
N PRO A 75 -13.81 -6.21 1.01
CA PRO A 75 -12.86 -5.12 0.97
C PRO A 75 -13.46 -3.87 0.32
N PHE A 76 -13.13 -2.70 0.86
CA PHE A 76 -13.47 -1.41 0.27
C PHE A 76 -12.33 -0.41 0.43
N VAL A 77 -12.21 0.52 -0.53
CA VAL A 77 -11.17 1.56 -0.55
C VAL A 77 -11.54 2.67 0.42
N LEU A 78 -10.59 3.05 1.28
CA LEU A 78 -10.71 4.18 2.21
C LEU A 78 -10.13 5.47 1.61
N GLU A 79 -8.89 5.39 1.13
CA GLU A 79 -8.20 6.53 0.54
C GLU A 79 -7.18 6.09 -0.51
N VAL A 80 -6.74 7.06 -1.31
CA VAL A 80 -5.53 6.97 -2.12
C VAL A 80 -4.57 8.06 -1.67
N ASN A 81 -3.38 7.65 -1.23
CA ASN A 81 -2.32 8.54 -0.80
C ASN A 81 -1.26 8.68 -1.90
N THR A 82 -1.24 9.82 -2.57
CA THR A 82 -0.38 10.12 -3.73
C THR A 82 1.03 10.57 -3.36
N ILE A 83 1.29 10.85 -2.07
CA ILE A 83 2.64 11.18 -1.56
C ILE A 83 2.83 10.36 -0.26
N PRO A 84 2.96 9.03 -0.39
CA PRO A 84 3.14 8.19 0.79
C PRO A 84 4.49 8.47 1.45
N GLY A 85 4.58 8.20 2.75
CA GLY A 85 5.86 8.25 3.45
C GLY A 85 6.90 7.33 2.80
N MET A 86 8.17 7.70 2.94
CA MET A 86 9.33 6.98 2.38
C MET A 86 10.41 6.70 3.44
N THR A 87 10.02 6.62 4.71
CA THR A 87 10.90 6.23 5.83
C THR A 87 10.95 4.70 6.02
N GLU A 88 11.83 4.19 6.88
CA GLU A 88 11.94 2.75 7.20
C GLU A 88 10.63 2.08 7.64
N LEU A 89 9.73 2.84 8.27
CA LEU A 89 8.42 2.36 8.72
C LEU A 89 7.32 2.53 7.66
N SER A 90 7.62 3.15 6.53
CA SER A 90 6.62 3.50 5.53
C SER A 90 6.21 2.31 4.66
N LEU A 91 4.96 2.33 4.20
CA LEU A 91 4.32 1.15 3.60
C LEU A 91 4.57 0.98 2.11
N LEU A 92 4.81 2.05 1.35
CA LEU A 92 5.14 1.92 -0.06
C LEU A 92 6.48 1.17 -0.26
N PRO A 93 7.57 1.53 0.47
CA PRO A 93 8.80 0.73 0.45
C PRO A 93 8.59 -0.73 0.90
N LYS A 94 7.85 -0.98 1.98
CA LYS A 94 7.56 -2.36 2.44
C LYS A 94 6.80 -3.17 1.38
N SER A 95 5.82 -2.56 0.74
CA SER A 95 5.02 -3.17 -0.34
C SER A 95 5.88 -3.50 -1.57
N ALA A 96 6.84 -2.64 -1.92
CA ALA A 96 7.80 -2.88 -3.00
C ALA A 96 8.77 -4.03 -2.67
N ALA A 97 9.28 -4.07 -1.43
CA ALA A 97 10.22 -5.10 -0.97
C ALA A 97 9.63 -6.52 -1.01
N VAL A 98 8.31 -6.67 -0.80
CA VAL A 98 7.60 -7.96 -0.98
C VAL A 98 7.77 -8.51 -2.41
N MET A 99 7.98 -7.62 -3.39
CA MET A 99 8.20 -7.97 -4.79
C MET A 99 9.69 -7.98 -5.18
N GLY A 100 10.60 -7.93 -4.19
CA GLY A 100 12.05 -7.90 -4.42
C GLY A 100 12.58 -6.55 -4.91
N ILE A 101 11.78 -5.49 -4.87
CA ILE A 101 12.20 -4.14 -5.29
C ILE A 101 12.84 -3.44 -4.10
N GLY A 102 14.12 -3.11 -4.22
CA GLY A 102 14.88 -2.37 -3.20
C GLY A 102 14.44 -0.92 -3.06
N PHE A 103 14.86 -0.23 -1.98
CA PHE A 103 14.46 1.16 -1.74
C PHE A 103 15.00 2.12 -2.80
N GLU A 104 16.29 2.01 -3.13
CA GLU A 104 16.96 2.81 -4.14
C GLU A 104 16.31 2.60 -5.52
N GLU A 105 16.03 1.33 -5.86
CA GLU A 105 15.35 0.97 -7.10
C GLU A 105 13.93 1.54 -7.16
N LEU A 106 13.17 1.48 -6.06
CA LEU A 106 11.84 2.08 -5.98
C LEU A 106 11.90 3.60 -6.25
N VAL A 107 12.83 4.30 -5.61
CA VAL A 107 13.03 5.75 -5.80
C VAL A 107 13.42 6.05 -7.25
N GLU A 108 14.32 5.28 -7.83
CA GLU A 108 14.73 5.43 -9.23
C GLU A 108 13.54 5.22 -10.20
N ARG A 109 12.73 4.18 -10.00
CA ARG A 109 11.53 3.94 -10.81
C ARG A 109 10.54 5.10 -10.71
N MET A 110 10.31 5.61 -9.50
CA MET A 110 9.45 6.78 -9.30
C MET A 110 9.98 8.03 -10.01
N LEU A 111 11.30 8.26 -9.99
CA LEU A 111 11.95 9.37 -10.70
C LEU A 111 11.78 9.23 -12.22
N ARG A 112 12.06 8.04 -12.78
CA ARG A 112 11.91 7.75 -14.21
C ARG A 112 10.48 7.93 -14.71
N SER A 113 9.49 7.58 -13.88
CA SER A 113 8.08 7.81 -14.20
C SER A 113 7.75 9.30 -14.38
N ALA A 114 8.36 10.16 -13.55
CA ALA A 114 8.17 11.61 -13.65
C ALA A 114 8.77 12.20 -14.93
N GLU A 115 9.88 11.66 -15.44
CA GLU A 115 10.51 12.12 -16.69
C GLU A 115 9.71 11.76 -17.95
N ASN A 116 8.89 10.71 -17.90
CA ASN A 116 8.11 10.21 -19.03
C ASN A 116 6.69 10.83 -19.14
N THR A 117 6.49 12.02 -18.56
CA THR A 117 5.18 12.72 -18.51
C THR A 117 4.94 13.62 -19.71
#